data_AF-A0A9D1YWK0-F1
#
_entry.id   AF-A0A9D1YWK0-F1
#
_cell.length_a   1.000
_cell.length_b   1.000
_cell.length_c   1.000
_cell.angle_alpha   90.00
_cell.angle_beta   90.00
_cell.angle_gamma   90.00
#
_symmetry.space_group_name_H-M   'P 1'
#
loop_
_entity.id
_entity.type
_entity.pdbx_description
1 polymer ?
#
loop_
_entity_poly.entity_id
_entity_poly.type
_entity_poly.pdbx_seq_one_letter_code
_entity_poly.pdbx_strand_id
1 'polypeptide(L)'
;MTLRAIYINGTLTPSPGLSHTAALIDRSAEILRQQGVEVDIVRAVDLDLAPGVQPDMTEHGTASDAWPQLWQRVLRSNIIVLATPIWLGQPSSVIRRVAERLYAQSGQLND
;
A
#
# COMPACT_ATOMS: atom_id res chain seq x y z
N MET A 1 -3.62 14.94 18.76
CA MET A 1 -3.37 14.56 17.35
C MET A 1 -3.92 13.15 17.16
N THR A 2 -4.70 12.92 16.11
CA THR A 2 -5.28 11.60 15.81
C THR A 2 -4.27 10.79 15.00
N LEU A 3 -3.97 9.55 15.41
CA LEU A 3 -3.08 8.67 14.66
C LEU A 3 -3.75 8.23 13.35
N ARG A 4 -2.95 8.03 12.30
CA ARG A 4 -3.39 7.53 10.98
C ARG A 4 -2.74 6.20 10.65
N ALA A 5 -3.54 5.25 10.18
CA ALA A 5 -3.07 3.97 9.66
C ALA A 5 -3.50 3.79 8.20
N ILE A 6 -2.60 3.30 7.36
CA ILE A 6 -2.91 2.86 6.00
C ILE A 6 -2.68 1.36 5.86
N TYR A 7 -3.71 0.66 5.37
CA TYR A 7 -3.59 -0.73 4.94
C TYR A 7 -3.41 -0.76 3.43
N ILE A 8 -2.38 -1.48 2.97
CA ILE A 8 -2.21 -1.80 1.56
C ILE A 8 -2.52 -3.29 1.38
N ASN A 9 -3.65 -3.58 0.76
CA ASN A 9 -4.10 -4.92 0.40
C ASN A 9 -3.43 -5.36 -0.91
N GLY A 10 -2.52 -6.33 -0.81
CA GLY A 10 -1.83 -6.96 -1.93
C GLY A 10 -2.54 -8.17 -2.51
N THR A 11 -3.86 -8.28 -2.37
CA THR A 11 -4.61 -9.29 -3.13
C THR A 11 -4.32 -9.19 -4.63
N LEU A 12 -4.36 -10.33 -5.32
CA LEU A 12 -4.23 -10.38 -6.78
C LEU A 12 -5.57 -10.18 -7.50
N THR A 13 -6.69 -10.19 -6.76
CA THR A 13 -8.05 -10.07 -7.30
C THR A 13 -8.47 -8.60 -7.38
N PRO A 14 -8.71 -8.03 -8.58
CA PRO A 14 -9.20 -6.67 -8.72
C PRO A 14 -10.57 -6.48 -8.08
N SER A 15 -10.89 -5.25 -7.67
CA SER A 15 -12.24 -4.90 -7.23
C SER A 15 -13.27 -5.05 -8.37
N PRO A 16 -14.52 -5.47 -8.09
CA PRO A 16 -15.11 -5.78 -6.77
C PRO A 16 -14.91 -7.24 -6.33
N GLY A 17 -13.95 -7.98 -6.91
CA GLY A 17 -13.74 -9.39 -6.59
C GLY A 17 -13.36 -9.64 -5.12
N LEU A 18 -13.68 -10.85 -4.65
CA LEU A 18 -13.46 -11.26 -3.26
C LEU A 18 -11.96 -11.27 -2.92
N SER A 19 -11.64 -10.80 -1.71
CA SER A 19 -10.30 -10.84 -1.13
C SER A 19 -10.39 -11.34 0.31
N HIS A 20 -9.87 -12.54 0.59
CA HIS A 20 -9.79 -13.04 1.97
C HIS A 20 -8.89 -12.17 2.86
N THR A 21 -7.84 -11.60 2.26
CA THR A 21 -6.98 -10.62 2.93
C THR A 21 -7.77 -9.38 3.37
N ALA A 22 -8.75 -8.94 2.57
CA ALA A 22 -9.61 -7.81 2.96
C ALA A 22 -10.40 -8.11 4.24
N ALA A 23 -10.94 -9.32 4.41
CA ALA A 23 -11.68 -9.67 5.62
C ALA A 23 -10.81 -9.56 6.91
N LEU A 24 -9.52 -9.92 6.83
CA LEU A 24 -8.59 -9.73 7.94
C LEU A 24 -8.24 -8.25 8.17
N ILE A 25 -8.05 -7.49 7.09
CA ILE A 25 -7.84 -6.04 7.15
C ILE A 25 -9.02 -5.38 7.86
N ASP A 26 -10.25 -5.68 7.45
CA ASP A 26 -11.45 -5.05 8.00
C ASP A 26 -11.54 -5.26 9.51
N ARG A 27 -11.22 -6.46 9.99
CA ARG A 27 -11.28 -6.75 11.43
C ARG A 27 -10.18 -6.06 12.22
N SER A 28 -8.97 -6.00 11.68
CA SER A 28 -7.86 -5.24 12.29
C SER A 28 -8.12 -3.73 12.26
N ALA A 29 -8.61 -3.20 11.15
CA ALA A 29 -8.97 -1.81 10.96
C ALA A 29 -10.07 -1.35 11.92
N GLU A 30 -11.08 -2.19 12.16
CA GLU A 30 -12.14 -1.90 13.13
C GLU A 30 -11.60 -1.71 14.55
N ILE A 31 -10.65 -2.54 14.98
CA ILE A 31 -9.99 -2.40 16.29
C ILE A 31 -9.23 -1.07 16.35
N LEU A 32 -8.47 -0.72 15.31
CA LEU A 32 -7.76 0.57 15.26
C LEU A 32 -8.74 1.76 15.31
N ARG A 33 -9.84 1.71 14.57
CA ARG A 33 -10.90 2.75 14.62
C ARG A 33 -11.49 2.89 16.02
N GLN A 34 -11.73 1.79 16.73
CA GLN A 34 -12.20 1.82 18.13
C GLN A 34 -11.21 2.48 19.10
N GLN A 35 -9.91 2.45 18.78
CA GLN A 35 -8.87 3.17 19.53
C GLN A 35 -8.70 4.64 19.07
N GLY A 36 -9.60 5.13 18.21
CA GLY A 36 -9.55 6.50 17.70
C GLY A 36 -8.52 6.73 16.59
N VAL A 37 -8.04 5.68 15.92
CA VAL A 37 -7.14 5.80 14.76
C VAL A 37 -7.96 6.01 13.48
N GLU A 38 -7.59 7.00 12.67
CA GLU A 38 -8.11 7.15 11.31
C GLU A 38 -7.51 6.06 10.41
N VAL A 39 -8.36 5.31 9.69
CA VAL A 39 -7.90 4.19 8.87
C VAL A 39 -8.24 4.39 7.40
N ASP A 40 -7.19 4.38 6.58
CA ASP A 40 -7.23 4.34 5.12
C ASP A 40 -6.95 2.91 4.61
N ILE A 41 -7.67 2.46 3.58
CA ILE A 41 -7.50 1.12 2.99
C ILE A 41 -7.33 1.27 1.48
N VAL A 42 -6.25 0.69 0.95
CA VAL A 42 -5.91 0.69 -0.47
C VAL A 42 -5.84 -0.75 -0.98
N ARG A 43 -6.58 -1.07 -2.04
CA ARG A 43 -6.35 -2.29 -2.81
C ARG A 43 -5.36 -1.99 -3.93
N ALA A 44 -4.13 -2.45 -3.76
CA ALA A 44 -3.03 -2.06 -4.64
C ALA A 44 -3.16 -2.57 -6.06
N VAL A 45 -3.83 -3.71 -6.28
CA VAL A 45 -4.08 -4.24 -7.64
C VAL A 45 -5.06 -3.38 -8.46
N ASP A 46 -5.81 -2.48 -7.82
CA ASP A 46 -6.69 -1.53 -8.51
C ASP A 46 -5.93 -0.27 -8.97
N LEU A 47 -4.66 -0.13 -8.59
CA LEU A 47 -3.80 1.00 -8.95
C LEU A 47 -2.79 0.55 -10.01
N ASP A 48 -2.59 1.38 -11.02
CA ASP A 48 -1.50 1.19 -11.96
C ASP A 48 -0.18 1.64 -11.32
N LEU A 49 0.48 0.70 -10.63
CA LEU A 49 1.77 0.91 -10.01
C LEU A 49 2.85 0.38 -10.96
N ALA A 50 3.66 1.30 -11.49
CA ALA A 50 4.81 0.95 -12.31
C ALA A 50 5.87 0.21 -11.47
N PRO A 51 6.56 -0.81 -12.02
CA PRO A 51 7.73 -1.39 -11.37
C PRO A 51 8.90 -0.40 -11.37
N GLY A 52 9.71 -0.40 -10.31
CA GLY A 52 10.92 0.43 -10.21
C GLY A 52 11.12 1.06 -8.85
N VAL A 53 12.24 1.77 -8.67
CA VAL A 53 12.69 2.32 -7.38
C VAL A 53 12.91 3.84 -7.43
N GLN A 54 12.20 4.54 -8.32
CA GLN A 54 12.23 6.01 -8.41
C GLN A 54 10.93 6.63 -7.88
N PRO A 55 10.94 7.85 -7.29
CA PRO A 55 9.74 8.47 -6.72
C PRO A 55 8.55 8.61 -7.67
N ASP A 56 8.79 8.79 -8.97
CA ASP A 56 7.78 8.83 -10.02
C ASP A 56 8.35 8.14 -11.27
N MET A 57 7.82 6.98 -11.66
CA MET A 57 8.35 6.25 -12.83
C MET A 57 7.97 6.89 -14.17
N THR A 58 7.00 7.82 -14.21
CA THR A 58 6.65 8.52 -15.45
C THR A 58 7.78 9.43 -15.93
N GLU A 59 8.57 9.97 -15.00
CA GLU A 59 9.82 10.69 -15.27
C GLU A 59 10.93 9.76 -15.80
N HIS A 60 10.72 8.44 -15.73
CA HIS A 60 11.65 7.39 -16.16
C HIS A 60 11.07 6.51 -17.27
N GLY A 61 10.13 7.04 -18.05
CA GLY A 61 9.68 6.44 -19.31
C GLY A 61 8.52 5.46 -19.19
N THR A 62 7.88 5.33 -18.03
CA THR A 62 6.59 4.61 -17.94
C THR A 62 5.44 5.54 -18.37
N ALA A 63 4.42 4.98 -19.02
CA ALA A 63 3.29 5.78 -19.49
C ALA A 63 2.42 6.34 -18.35
N SER A 64 2.38 5.61 -17.23
CA SER A 64 1.57 5.92 -16.06
C SER A 64 2.24 5.35 -14.81
N ASP A 65 1.98 6.01 -13.67
CA ASP A 65 2.36 5.55 -12.35
C ASP A 65 1.46 6.23 -11.30
N ALA A 66 0.68 5.44 -10.57
CA ALA A 66 -0.17 5.92 -9.48
C ALA A 66 0.60 6.05 -8.14
N TRP A 67 1.90 5.69 -8.13
CA TRP A 67 2.70 5.74 -6.92
C TRP A 67 2.82 7.14 -6.31
N PRO A 68 3.06 8.24 -7.05
CA PRO A 68 3.18 9.57 -6.44
C PRO A 68 1.94 9.98 -5.62
N GLN A 69 0.74 9.64 -6.09
CA GLN A 69 -0.51 9.93 -5.36
C GLN A 69 -0.69 9.00 -4.16
N LEU A 70 -0.35 7.71 -4.29
CA LEU A 70 -0.36 6.79 -3.16
C LEU A 70 0.66 7.18 -2.08
N TRP A 71 1.85 7.63 -2.48
CA TRP A 71 2.91 8.07 -1.57
C TRP A 71 2.45 9.20 -0.65
N GLN A 72 1.68 10.17 -1.15
CA GLN A 72 1.12 11.23 -0.31
C GLN A 72 0.20 10.71 0.81
N ARG A 73 -0.47 9.57 0.59
CA ARG A 73 -1.29 8.91 1.62
C ARG A 73 -0.40 8.17 2.62
N VAL A 74 0.62 7.48 2.13
CA VAL A 74 1.61 6.78 2.95
C VAL A 74 2.36 7.76 3.86
N LEU A 75 2.88 8.85 3.32
CA LEU A 75 3.65 9.88 4.05
C LEU A 75 2.86 10.53 5.19
N ARG A 76 1.53 10.64 5.05
CA ARG A 76 0.64 11.16 6.11
C ARG A 76 0.26 10.12 7.16
N SER A 77 0.63 8.86 6.98
CA SER A 77 0.25 7.76 7.88
C SER A 77 1.34 7.53 8.93
N ASN A 78 0.94 7.28 10.17
CA ASN A 78 1.84 6.91 11.26
C ASN A 78 2.09 5.39 11.30
N ILE A 79 1.14 4.60 10.80
CA ILE A 79 1.18 3.14 10.77
C ILE A 79 0.94 2.69 9.33
N ILE A 80 1.81 1.81 8.82
CA ILE A 80 1.66 1.20 7.51
C ILE A 80 1.51 -0.32 7.71
N VAL A 81 0.43 -0.89 7.20
CA VAL A 81 0.18 -2.33 7.24
C VAL A 81 0.18 -2.89 5.82
N LEU A 82 1.20 -3.67 5.49
CA LEU A 82 1.27 -4.42 4.24
C LEU A 82 0.54 -5.76 4.41
N ALA A 83 -0.71 -5.81 3.93
CA ALA A 83 -1.56 -6.97 4.06
C ALA A 83 -1.51 -7.78 2.75
N THR A 84 -0.88 -8.96 2.78
CA THR A 84 -0.65 -9.78 1.59
C THR A 84 -1.20 -11.19 1.75
N PRO A 85 -1.80 -11.80 0.71
CA PRO A 85 -1.91 -13.25 0.65
C PRO A 85 -0.50 -13.87 0.56
N ILE A 86 -0.39 -15.14 0.93
CA ILE A 86 0.84 -15.93 0.80
C ILE A 86 0.68 -16.90 -0.38
N TRP A 87 1.65 -16.88 -1.29
CA TRP A 87 1.74 -17.79 -2.42
C TRP A 87 3.10 -18.48 -2.40
N LEU A 88 3.12 -19.81 -2.25
CA LEU A 88 4.35 -20.59 -2.20
C LEU A 88 5.39 -20.07 -1.18
N GLY A 89 4.91 -19.61 -0.03
CA GLY A 89 5.76 -19.06 1.04
C GLY A 89 6.29 -17.64 0.77
N GLN A 90 5.78 -16.94 -0.24
CA GLN A 90 6.16 -15.57 -0.59
C GLN A 90 4.96 -14.61 -0.51
N PRO A 91 5.20 -13.30 -0.29
CA PRO A 91 4.16 -12.30 -0.48
C PRO A 91 3.72 -12.24 -1.95
N SER A 92 2.55 -11.67 -2.19
CA SER A 92 2.07 -11.36 -3.53
C SER A 92 3.06 -10.49 -4.31
N SER A 93 3.07 -10.65 -5.63
CA SER A 93 3.80 -9.74 -6.53
C SER A 93 3.37 -8.28 -6.37
N VAL A 94 2.10 -8.04 -6.04
CA VAL A 94 1.55 -6.71 -5.78
C VAL A 94 2.19 -6.06 -4.56
N ILE A 95 2.27 -6.76 -3.42
CA ILE A 95 2.96 -6.20 -2.23
C ILE A 95 4.46 -6.08 -2.44
N ARG A 96 5.08 -7.01 -3.18
CA ARG A 96 6.50 -6.90 -3.51
C ARG A 96 6.78 -5.60 -4.29
N ARG A 97 5.92 -5.28 -5.27
CA ARG A 97 5.97 -4.01 -5.98
C ARG A 97 5.84 -2.82 -5.03
N VAL A 98 4.82 -2.81 -4.17
CA VAL A 98 4.63 -1.74 -3.17
C VAL A 98 5.88 -1.57 -2.29
N ALA A 99 6.53 -2.65 -1.86
CA ALA A 99 7.76 -2.58 -1.06
C ALA A 99 8.93 -1.94 -1.82
N GLU A 100 9.10 -2.27 -3.10
CA GLU A 100 10.09 -1.61 -3.98
C GLU A 100 9.78 -0.11 -4.12
N ARG A 101 8.50 0.24 -4.28
CA ARG A 101 8.09 1.65 -4.36
C ARG A 101 8.27 2.41 -3.04
N LEU A 102 8.05 1.78 -1.88
CA LEU A 102 8.38 2.36 -0.58
C LEU A 102 9.88 2.63 -0.47
N TYR A 103 10.72 1.70 -0.91
CA TYR A 103 12.17 1.87 -0.94
C TYR A 103 12.61 3.04 -1.82
N ALA A 104 11.86 3.34 -2.89
CA ALA A 104 12.12 4.50 -3.76
C ALA A 104 12.15 5.84 -3.01
N GLN A 105 11.52 5.92 -1.84
CA GLN A 105 11.42 7.13 -1.02
C GLN A 105 12.35 7.11 0.20
N SER A 106 13.19 6.07 0.35
CA SER A 106 14.02 5.84 1.55
C SER A 106 15.05 6.93 1.84
N GLY A 107 15.39 7.75 0.84
CA GLY A 107 16.33 8.88 0.98
C GLY A 107 15.70 10.19 1.45
N GLN A 108 14.37 10.34 1.40
CA GLN A 108 13.73 11.66 1.51
C GLN A 108 13.78 12.29 2.91
N LEU A 109 14.05 11.52 3.95
CA LEU A 109 13.97 11.97 5.35
C LEU A 109 15.30 11.76 6.11
N ASN A 110 16.42 11.61 5.39
CA ASN A 110 17.72 11.23 5.95
C ASN A 110 18.61 12.42 6.35
N ASP A 111 18.02 13.60 6.62
CA ASP A 111 18.76 14.77 7.11
C ASP A 111 19.40 14.55 8.50
#